data_AF-A0A7J9AAR5-F1
#
_entry.id   AF-A0A7J9AAR5-F1
#
_cell.length_a   1.000
_cell.length_b   1.000
_cell.length_c   1.000
_cell.angle_alpha   90.00
_cell.angle_beta   90.00
_cell.angle_gamma   90.00
#
_symmetry.space_group_name_H-M   'P 1'
#
loop_
_entity.id
_entity.type
_entity.pdbx_description
1 polymer ?
#
loop_
_entity_poly.entity_id
_entity_poly.type
_entity_poly.pdbx_seq_one_letter_code
_entity_poly.pdbx_strand_id
1 'polypeptide(L)'
;MLCLSHVHRFSRPILHGLCTLGFAIRAIIKCICRGDPNMVKSFFARFLLHVYLGEALITELWLEGLRVIYRVKAKEMNRTVLLGYVELHRLAASL
;
A
#
# COMPACT_ATOMS: atom_id res chain seq x y z
N MET A 1 20.37 31.96 -13.41
CA MET A 1 19.25 32.92 -13.43
C MET A 1 18.61 32.78 -14.80
N LEU A 2 17.45 32.16 -15.04
CA LEU A 2 16.32 31.65 -14.26
C LEU A 2 15.72 30.50 -15.11
N CYS A 3 15.42 29.34 -14.54
CA CYS A 3 14.37 28.48 -15.08
C CYS A 3 13.53 28.00 -13.90
N LEU A 4 12.38 28.64 -13.77
CA LEU A 4 11.37 28.40 -12.76
C LEU A 4 10.81 26.98 -12.89
N SER A 5 11.11 26.12 -11.92
CA SER A 5 10.21 25.04 -11.52
C SER A 5 9.67 25.36 -10.13
N HIS A 6 8.81 26.38 -10.08
CA HIS A 6 7.93 26.63 -8.94
C HIS A 6 6.72 25.69 -9.03
N VAL A 7 6.92 24.38 -8.84
CA VAL A 7 5.83 23.39 -8.89
C VAL A 7 6.07 22.32 -7.82
N HIS A 8 5.34 22.47 -6.71
CA HIS A 8 5.20 21.59 -5.55
C HIS A 8 6.39 21.47 -4.57
N ARG A 9 6.12 21.84 -3.31
CA ARG A 9 7.03 21.83 -2.14
C ARG A 9 7.46 20.42 -1.71
N PHE A 10 8.20 19.69 -2.55
CA PHE A 10 8.78 18.40 -2.17
C PHE A 10 10.29 18.42 -2.31
N SER A 11 11.00 18.09 -1.22
CA SER A 11 12.46 18.14 -1.15
C SER A 11 13.16 17.03 -1.95
N ARG A 12 12.41 16.02 -2.40
CA ARG A 12 12.87 14.84 -3.15
C ARG A 12 11.73 14.32 -4.05
N PRO A 13 12.02 13.52 -5.10
CA PRO A 13 10.99 12.85 -5.90
C PRO A 13 10.06 12.03 -5.01
N ILE A 14 8.76 12.25 -5.15
CA ILE A 14 7.72 11.52 -4.43
C ILE A 14 7.34 10.25 -5.17
N LEU A 15 7.10 9.17 -4.43
CA LEU A 15 6.53 7.94 -4.95
C LEU A 15 5.03 8.14 -5.10
N HIS A 16 4.48 7.85 -6.28
CA HIS A 16 3.04 7.93 -6.50
C HIS A 16 2.28 7.03 -5.53
N GLY A 17 1.19 7.54 -4.93
CA GLY A 17 0.37 6.77 -4.00
C GLY A 17 -0.09 5.43 -4.59
N LEU A 18 -0.45 5.40 -5.87
CA LEU A 18 -0.85 4.16 -6.57
C LEU A 18 0.28 3.12 -6.63
N CYS A 19 1.56 3.51 -6.68
CA CYS A 19 2.67 2.56 -6.61
C CYS A 19 2.73 1.92 -5.22
N THR A 20 2.61 2.71 -4.16
CA THR A 20 2.54 2.21 -2.77
C THR A 20 1.37 1.25 -2.58
N LEU A 21 0.21 1.58 -3.16
CA LEU A 21 -0.95 0.70 -3.16
C LEU A 21 -0.66 -0.61 -3.90
N GLY A 22 -0.04 -0.56 -5.08
CA GLY A 22 0.34 -1.75 -5.84
C GLY A 22 1.26 -2.69 -5.04
N PHE A 23 2.24 -2.13 -4.32
CA PHE A 23 3.09 -2.92 -3.42
C PHE A 23 2.31 -3.57 -2.28
N ALA A 24 1.38 -2.83 -1.66
CA ALA A 24 0.55 -3.36 -0.58
C ALA A 24 -0.37 -4.50 -1.05
N ILE A 25 -1.07 -4.31 -2.17
CA ILE A 25 -1.97 -5.34 -2.74
C ILE A 25 -1.16 -6.56 -3.18
N ARG A 26 0.01 -6.36 -3.80
CA ARG A 26 0.90 -7.47 -4.18
C ARG A 26 1.36 -8.26 -2.96
N ALA A 27 1.66 -7.60 -1.84
CA ALA A 27 1.99 -8.28 -0.58
C ALA A 27 0.81 -9.10 -0.05
N ILE A 28 -0.42 -8.57 -0.10
CA ILE A 28 -1.64 -9.30 0.30
C ILE A 28 -1.87 -10.53 -0.57
N ILE A 29 -1.76 -10.40 -1.89
CA ILE A 29 -1.94 -11.53 -2.82
C ILE A 29 -0.91 -12.63 -2.51
N LYS A 30 0.36 -12.23 -2.25
CA LYS A 30 1.42 -13.18 -1.93
C LYS A 30 1.19 -13.88 -0.58
N CYS A 31 0.83 -13.13 0.47
CA CYS A 31 0.73 -13.66 1.83
C CYS A 31 -0.59 -14.37 2.11
N ILE A 32 -1.71 -13.83 1.63
CA ILE A 32 -3.07 -14.32 1.95
C ILE A 32 -3.66 -15.14 0.80
N CYS A 33 -3.47 -14.70 -0.45
CA CYS A 33 -4.07 -15.36 -1.62
C CYS A 33 -3.16 -16.42 -2.26
N ARG A 34 -2.00 -16.72 -1.64
CA ARG A 34 -0.98 -17.66 -2.16
C ARG A 34 -0.59 -17.43 -3.63
N GLY A 35 -0.66 -16.18 -4.08
CA GLY A 35 -0.36 -15.81 -5.46
C GLY A 35 -1.53 -15.83 -6.44
N ASP A 36 -2.75 -16.20 -6.04
CA ASP A 36 -3.95 -16.15 -6.90
C ASP A 36 -4.61 -14.76 -6.83
N PRO A 37 -4.45 -13.89 -7.85
CA PRO A 37 -5.07 -12.56 -7.84
C PRO A 37 -6.60 -12.61 -7.99
N ASN A 38 -7.18 -13.71 -8.50
CA ASN A 38 -8.63 -13.82 -8.72
C ASN A 38 -9.41 -13.95 -7.41
N MET A 39 -8.72 -14.17 -6.28
CA MET A 39 -9.33 -14.16 -4.96
C MET A 39 -9.71 -12.76 -4.50
N VAL A 40 -9.10 -11.71 -5.04
CA VAL A 40 -9.38 -10.32 -4.67
C VAL A 40 -10.65 -9.86 -5.37
N LYS A 41 -11.67 -9.52 -4.56
CA LYS A 41 -12.95 -9.00 -5.06
C LYS A 41 -12.90 -7.48 -5.25
N SER A 42 -12.48 -6.78 -4.21
CA SER A 42 -12.41 -5.33 -4.19
C SER A 42 -11.32 -4.88 -3.22
N PHE A 43 -10.79 -3.67 -3.42
CA PHE A 43 -9.89 -3.05 -2.46
C PHE A 43 -10.26 -1.60 -2.27
N PHE A 44 -10.09 -1.13 -1.05
CA PHE A 44 -10.23 0.26 -0.67
C PHE A 44 -8.90 0.75 -0.11
N ALA A 45 -8.55 1.99 -0.43
CA ALA A 45 -7.30 2.61 -0.01
C ALA A 45 -7.52 4.09 0.31
N ARG A 46 -6.98 4.53 1.44
CA ARG A 46 -6.92 5.93 1.86
C ARG A 46 -5.46 6.35 2.00
N PHE A 47 -5.04 7.22 1.09
CA PHE A 47 -3.71 7.84 1.12
C PHE A 47 -3.68 8.93 2.19
N LEU A 48 -2.76 8.80 3.15
CA LEU A 48 -2.63 9.74 4.27
C LEU A 48 -1.45 10.70 4.08
N LEU A 49 -0.32 10.18 3.60
CA LEU A 49 0.93 10.91 3.49
C LEU A 49 1.66 10.49 2.21
N HIS A 50 2.54 11.36 1.72
CA HIS A 50 3.46 11.03 0.64
C HIS A 50 4.58 10.11 1.14
N VAL A 51 5.17 9.36 0.20
CA VAL A 51 6.33 8.50 0.40
C VAL A 51 7.45 9.04 -0.48
N TYR A 52 8.68 9.06 0.01
CA TYR A 52 9.84 9.41 -0.81
C TYR A 52 10.44 8.18 -1.49
N LEU A 53 11.02 8.37 -2.67
CA LEU A 53 11.74 7.28 -3.34
C LEU A 53 12.90 6.79 -2.46
N GLY A 54 13.06 5.47 -2.37
CA GLY A 54 14.10 4.81 -1.58
C GLY A 54 13.69 4.47 -0.15
N GLU A 55 12.52 4.92 0.32
CA GLU A 55 12.01 4.53 1.63
C GLU A 55 11.50 3.09 1.65
N ALA A 56 11.73 2.39 2.76
CA ALA A 56 11.22 1.04 2.94
C ALA A 56 9.77 1.07 3.42
N LEU A 57 8.89 0.34 2.73
CA LEU A 57 7.48 0.22 3.07
C LEU A 57 7.23 -1.05 3.89
N ILE A 58 6.65 -0.88 5.08
CA ILE A 58 6.23 -1.98 5.95
C ILE A 58 4.72 -2.13 5.81
N THR A 59 4.26 -3.28 5.30
CA THR A 59 2.84 -3.58 5.16
C THR A 59 2.41 -4.53 6.27
N GLU A 60 1.58 -4.04 7.17
CA GLU A 60 0.94 -4.81 8.25
C GLU A 60 -0.43 -5.26 7.77
N LEU A 61 -0.77 -6.53 8.01
CA LEU A 61 -1.98 -7.19 7.53
C LEU A 61 -2.73 -7.82 8.71
N TRP A 62 -4.04 -7.63 8.75
CA TRP A 62 -4.94 -8.26 9.71
C TRP A 62 -6.08 -8.94 8.94
N LEU A 63 -6.33 -10.21 9.23
CA LEU A 63 -7.37 -10.99 8.59
C LEU A 63 -8.63 -11.03 9.46
N GLU A 64 -9.74 -10.56 8.91
CA GLU A 64 -11.07 -10.57 9.53
C GLU A 64 -12.06 -11.28 8.60
N GLY A 65 -12.15 -12.61 8.72
CA GLY A 65 -12.99 -13.41 7.83
C GLY A 65 -12.57 -13.25 6.37
N LEU A 66 -13.47 -12.77 5.51
CA LEU A 66 -13.20 -12.51 4.08
C LEU A 66 -12.60 -11.12 3.80
N ARG A 67 -12.24 -10.37 4.84
CA ARG A 67 -11.69 -9.01 4.71
C ARG A 67 -10.28 -8.97 5.27
N VAL A 68 -9.33 -8.43 4.51
CA VAL A 68 -7.96 -8.17 4.96
C VAL A 68 -7.81 -6.68 5.19
N ILE A 69 -7.71 -6.26 6.44
CA ILE A 69 -7.34 -4.88 6.78
C ILE A 69 -5.83 -4.75 6.62
N TYR A 70 -5.38 -3.66 6.01
CA TYR A 70 -3.96 -3.41 5.84
C TYR A 70 -3.58 -1.98 6.20
N ARG A 71 -2.34 -1.84 6.69
CA ARG A 71 -1.70 -0.57 6.99
C ARG A 71 -0.29 -0.58 6.42
N VAL A 72 0.07 0.48 5.69
CA VAL A 72 1.44 0.67 5.20
C VAL A 72 2.09 1.80 5.96
N LYS A 73 3.29 1.55 6.49
CA LYS A 73 4.16 2.53 7.12
C LYS A 73 5.41 2.76 6.28
N ALA A 74 5.85 4.01 6.18
CA ALA A 74 7.20 4.32 5.73
C ALA A 74 8.17 4.15 6.90
N LYS A 75 9.17 3.29 6.75
CA LYS A 75 10.10 2.92 7.83
C LYS A 75 10.91 4.12 8.30
N GLU A 76 11.44 4.92 7.38
CA GLU A 76 12.26 6.10 7.69
C GLU A 76 11.48 7.17 8.47
N MET A 77 10.20 7.38 8.13
CA MET A 77 9.36 8.37 8.82
C MET A 77 8.66 7.80 10.07
N ASN A 78 8.61 6.48 10.20
CA ASN A 78 7.76 5.77 11.17
C ASN A 78 6.30 6.27 11.19
N ARG A 79 5.78 6.63 10.00
CA ARG A 79 4.43 7.16 9.82
C ARG A 79 3.63 6.27 8.89
N THR A 80 2.33 6.19 9.17
CA THR A 80 1.36 5.51 8.31
C THR A 80 1.10 6.34 7.07
N VAL A 81 1.33 5.75 5.89
CA VAL A 81 1.18 6.40 4.59
C VAL A 81 -0.08 5.94 3.86
N LEU A 82 -0.50 4.70 4.12
CA LEU A 82 -1.68 4.09 3.49
C LEU A 82 -2.47 3.29 4.51
N LEU A 83 -3.79 3.43 4.48
CA LEU A 83 -4.73 2.58 5.19
C LEU A 83 -5.73 2.01 4.21
N GLY A 84 -6.22 0.80 4.45
CA GLY A 84 -7.24 0.24 3.61
C GLY A 84 -7.68 -1.14 4.02
N TYR A 85 -8.52 -1.72 3.16
CA TYR A 85 -8.92 -3.11 3.29
C TYR A 85 -9.09 -3.73 1.90
N VAL A 86 -8.98 -5.05 1.86
CA VAL A 86 -9.22 -5.87 0.67
C VAL A 86 -10.32 -6.86 1.02
N GLU A 87 -11.34 -6.94 0.18
CA GLU A 87 -12.35 -7.99 0.26
C GLU A 87 -11.95 -9.16 -0.65
N LEU A 88 -12.13 -10.37 -0.12
CA LEU A 88 -11.82 -11.61 -0.82
C LEU A 88 -13.12 -12.33 -1.20
N HIS A 89 -13.11 -13.00 -2.36
CA HIS A 89 -14.19 -13.90 -2.76
C HIS A 89 -14.25 -15.16 -1.89
N ARG A 90 -13.07 -15.64 -1.46
CA ARG A 90 -12.88 -16.85 -0.66
C ARG A 90 -11.59 -16.74 0.13
N LEU A 91 -11.48 -17.47 1.22
CA LEU A 91 -10.21 -17.66 1.92
C LEU A 91 -9.37 -18.72 1.22
N ALA A 92 -8.04 -18.57 1.27
CA ALA A 92 -7.16 -19.65 0.88
C ALA A 92 -7.40 -20.81 1.87
N ALA A 93 -7.65 -22.01 1.36
CA ALA A 93 -7.78 -23.18 2.22
C ALA A 93 -6.47 -23.38 3.00
N SER A 94 -6.63 -23.62 4.31
CA SER A 94 -5.64 -23.79 5.39
C SER A 94 -4.90 -22.54 5.88
N LEU A 95 -5.40 -22.00 7.00
CA LEU A 95 -4.59 -21.46 8.11
C LEU A 95 -4.43 -22.58 9.14
#